data_AF-A0A0L8BKV9-F1
#
_entry.id   AF-A0A0L8BKV9-F1
#
_cell.length_a   1.000
_cell.length_b   1.000
_cell.length_c   1.000
_cell.angle_alpha   90.00
_cell.angle_beta   90.00
_cell.angle_gamma   90.00
#
_symmetry.space_group_name_H-M   'P 1'
#
loop_
_entity.id
_entity.type
_entity.pdbx_description
1 polymer ?
#
loop_
_entity_poly.entity_id
_entity_poly.type
_entity_poly.pdbx_seq_one_letter_code
_entity_poly.pdbx_strand_id
1 'polypeptide(L)'
;MVRLFQAGLIAIGARIAAATTTVLATVRHGINPLAAPRRPRKSRPDISEEDLTARQGIDAVEKIFRRDPRWFFRKRCEPDIGVDAQAEILNAGNPTGRFIALQIRFGQAWFKTSDGDYIYHGENKHREYWTKHSLPVCVVIVNPETGLMLWQRVDEQLCQKTGTGWSIVIPATNVLDASAKLSFDEAISSDPESLIRSVFALDHALMEEIQDQTTFFVWDEWLNRNLSFRNLRIYIGEDEEQELVATIDYQLRARSLHEIMTKLFPWAIYSYAEPISEYSGVVAVHILDVELRPAAHAYLEAESFFEAGYPEDDEPLPPEPEDFVTEEEEQEFWRSRRGSRDPHDRED
;
A
#
# COMPACT_ATOMS: atom_id res chain seq x y z
N MET A 1 -2.62 7.70 39.81
CA MET A 1 -1.79 8.60 40.65
C MET A 1 -0.32 8.50 40.24
N VAL A 2 0.22 7.29 40.03
CA VAL A 2 1.58 7.04 39.52
C VAL A 2 1.83 7.69 38.14
N ARG A 3 0.94 7.48 37.16
CA ARG A 3 1.07 8.06 35.81
C ARG A 3 1.14 9.60 35.75
N LEU A 4 0.36 10.28 36.59
CA LEU A 4 0.39 11.76 36.70
C LEU A 4 1.72 12.26 37.27
N PHE A 5 2.33 11.52 38.20
CA PHE A 5 3.65 11.87 38.75
C PHE A 5 4.77 11.68 37.70
N GLN A 6 4.73 10.59 36.94
CA GLN A 6 5.68 10.31 35.85
C GLN A 6 5.61 11.39 34.76
N ALA A 7 4.39 11.73 34.32
CA ALA A 7 4.15 12.77 33.34
C ALA A 7 4.73 14.12 33.81
N GLY A 8 4.61 14.43 35.11
CA GLY A 8 5.23 15.60 35.73
C GLY A 8 6.77 15.59 35.67
N LEU A 9 7.43 14.44 35.86
CA LEU A 9 8.89 14.31 35.74
C LEU A 9 9.38 14.52 34.31
N ILE A 10 8.69 13.92 33.33
CA ILE A 10 8.98 14.09 31.91
C ILE A 10 8.72 15.54 31.52
N ALA A 11 7.66 16.16 32.04
CA ALA A 11 7.39 17.57 31.82
C ALA A 11 8.57 18.42 32.28
N ILE A 12 9.10 18.20 33.49
CA ILE A 12 10.30 18.89 34.00
C ILE A 12 11.49 18.73 33.05
N GLY A 13 11.80 17.50 32.61
CA GLY A 13 12.88 17.23 31.65
C GLY A 13 12.66 17.88 30.28
N ALA A 14 11.43 17.84 29.77
CA ALA A 14 11.04 18.47 28.51
C ALA A 14 11.15 20.00 28.59
N ARG A 15 10.86 20.62 29.75
CA ARG A 15 11.08 22.07 29.98
C ARG A 15 12.55 22.44 29.77
N ILE A 16 13.47 21.61 30.29
CA ILE A 16 14.92 21.83 30.22
C ILE A 16 15.41 21.69 28.76
N ALA A 17 14.94 20.67 28.03
CA ALA A 17 15.32 20.43 26.64
C ALA A 17 14.77 21.49 25.65
N ALA A 18 13.55 22.00 25.88
CA ALA A 18 12.97 23.08 25.07
C ALA A 18 13.74 24.41 25.24
N ALA A 19 14.20 24.69 26.47
CA ALA A 19 14.99 25.89 26.77
C ALA A 19 16.36 25.88 26.07
N THR A 20 17.05 24.73 25.99
CA THR A 20 18.35 24.60 25.31
C THR A 20 18.24 24.64 23.78
N THR A 21 17.18 24.07 23.22
CA THR A 21 16.93 24.06 21.76
C THR A 21 16.66 25.47 21.20
N THR A 22 16.06 26.35 22.01
CA THR A 22 15.82 27.75 21.63
C THR A 22 17.14 28.53 21.48
N VAL A 23 18.19 28.17 22.22
CA VAL A 23 19.52 28.82 22.17
C VAL A 23 20.35 28.36 20.95
N LEU A 24 20.20 27.11 20.52
CA LEU A 24 20.91 26.55 19.36
C LEU A 24 20.28 26.92 18.00
N ALA A 25 18.96 27.16 17.96
CA ALA A 25 18.27 27.54 16.72
C ALA A 25 18.64 28.95 16.21
N THR A 26 19.26 29.79 17.04
CA THR A 26 19.77 31.12 16.67
C THR A 26 21.08 31.11 15.87
N VAL A 27 21.71 29.94 15.65
CA VAL A 27 23.01 29.84 14.95
C VAL A 27 22.94 28.80 13.81
N ARG A 28 22.10 29.02 12.79
CA ARG A 28 22.19 28.30 11.49
C ARG A 28 21.37 28.96 10.38
N HIS A 29 21.68 30.21 10.06
CA HIS A 29 21.18 30.85 8.82
C HIS A 29 22.33 31.50 8.06
N GLY A 30 22.79 30.83 7.01
CA GLY A 30 23.82 31.40 6.13
C GLY A 30 24.38 30.43 5.09
N ILE A 31 23.55 29.78 4.27
CA ILE A 31 24.02 29.20 3.00
C ILE A 31 22.94 29.43 1.93
N ASN A 32 23.26 30.26 0.93
CA ASN A 32 22.49 30.42 -0.29
C ASN A 32 22.67 29.19 -1.19
N PRO A 33 21.62 28.65 -1.83
CA PRO A 33 21.80 27.64 -2.86
C PRO A 33 22.45 28.25 -4.12
N LEU A 34 23.42 27.53 -4.69
CA LEU A 34 24.05 27.85 -5.97
C LEU A 34 23.04 27.75 -7.13
N ALA A 35 23.14 28.67 -8.09
CA ALA A 35 22.30 28.71 -9.28
C ALA A 35 22.51 27.47 -10.17
N ALA A 36 21.41 26.88 -10.64
CA ALA A 36 21.42 25.70 -11.50
C ALA A 36 22.02 26.02 -12.90
N PRO A 37 22.80 25.10 -13.50
CA PRO A 37 23.36 25.31 -14.84
C PRO A 37 22.28 25.19 -15.93
N ARG A 38 22.43 25.99 -16.99
CA ARG A 38 21.54 26.00 -18.17
C ARG A 38 21.67 24.69 -18.95
N ARG A 39 20.54 24.04 -19.23
CA ARG A 39 20.46 22.84 -20.08
C ARG A 39 20.79 23.17 -21.55
N PRO A 40 21.54 22.32 -22.27
CA PRO A 40 21.82 22.52 -23.69
C PRO A 40 20.56 22.25 -24.53
N ARG A 41 20.48 22.92 -25.68
CA ARG A 41 19.39 22.77 -26.67
C ARG A 41 19.43 21.36 -27.28
N LYS A 42 18.36 20.57 -27.09
CA LYS A 42 18.15 19.28 -27.79
C LYS A 42 18.02 19.53 -29.30
N SER A 43 18.69 18.70 -30.11
CA SER A 43 18.49 18.58 -31.56
C SER A 43 17.08 18.10 -31.88
N ARG A 44 16.59 18.38 -33.09
CA ARG A 44 15.26 17.92 -33.55
C ARG A 44 15.18 16.38 -33.46
N PRO A 45 14.10 15.81 -32.88
CA PRO A 45 13.96 14.38 -32.80
C PRO A 45 13.69 13.78 -34.18
N ASP A 46 14.45 12.75 -34.52
CA ASP A 46 14.13 11.81 -35.61
C ASP A 46 13.04 10.86 -35.08
N ILE A 47 11.92 10.73 -35.79
CA ILE A 47 10.78 9.92 -35.32
C ILE A 47 10.92 8.53 -35.93
N SER A 48 11.12 7.50 -35.11
CA SER A 48 11.23 6.12 -35.58
C SER A 48 9.84 5.50 -35.87
N GLU A 49 9.81 4.43 -36.68
CA GLU A 49 8.58 3.63 -36.89
C GLU A 49 8.06 3.00 -35.59
N GLU A 50 8.96 2.67 -34.66
CA GLU A 50 8.61 2.20 -33.33
C GLU A 50 7.87 3.30 -32.53
N ASP A 51 8.33 4.56 -32.63
CA ASP A 51 7.66 5.71 -32.01
C ASP A 51 6.26 5.95 -32.58
N LEU A 52 6.08 5.76 -33.89
CA LEU A 52 4.78 5.89 -34.55
C LEU A 52 3.82 4.79 -34.09
N THR A 53 4.30 3.55 -34.01
CA THR A 53 3.53 2.39 -33.54
C THR A 53 3.12 2.55 -32.07
N ALA A 54 4.05 3.00 -31.22
CA ALA A 54 3.75 3.28 -29.81
C ALA A 54 2.69 4.38 -29.65
N ARG A 55 2.76 5.45 -30.45
CA ARG A 55 1.75 6.52 -30.46
C ARG A 55 0.37 6.02 -30.85
N GLN A 56 0.28 5.16 -31.87
CA GLN A 56 -1.00 4.55 -32.28
C GLN A 56 -1.63 3.73 -31.15
N GLY A 57 -0.82 2.95 -30.42
CA GLY A 57 -1.28 2.24 -29.23
C GLY A 57 -1.80 3.16 -28.15
N ILE A 58 -1.05 4.20 -27.81
CA ILE A 58 -1.44 5.21 -26.81
C ILE A 58 -2.77 5.87 -27.22
N ASP A 59 -2.90 6.31 -28.46
CA ASP A 59 -4.12 6.95 -28.97
C ASP A 59 -5.33 6.02 -28.94
N ALA A 60 -5.13 4.72 -29.21
CA ALA A 60 -6.20 3.72 -29.15
C ALA A 60 -6.70 3.53 -27.71
N VAL A 61 -5.77 3.37 -26.76
CA VAL A 61 -6.07 3.22 -25.33
C VAL A 61 -6.70 4.49 -24.77
N GLU A 62 -6.18 5.67 -25.11
CA GLU A 62 -6.70 6.97 -24.68
C GLU A 62 -8.18 7.14 -25.07
N LYS A 63 -8.59 6.65 -26.25
CA LYS A 63 -10.00 6.70 -26.68
C LYS A 63 -10.93 5.90 -25.77
N ILE A 64 -10.48 4.76 -25.24
CA ILE A 64 -11.28 3.96 -24.29
C ILE A 64 -11.47 4.75 -22.99
N PHE A 65 -10.37 5.23 -22.40
CA PHE A 65 -10.43 5.99 -21.16
C PHE A 65 -11.24 7.30 -21.29
N ARG A 66 -11.14 8.00 -22.43
CA ARG A 66 -11.93 9.24 -22.67
C ARG A 66 -13.44 9.00 -22.75
N ARG A 67 -13.88 7.81 -23.15
CA ARG A 67 -15.31 7.48 -23.26
C ARG A 67 -15.95 7.19 -21.91
N ASP A 68 -15.14 6.83 -20.91
CA ASP A 68 -15.61 6.46 -19.59
C ASP A 68 -15.32 7.59 -18.58
N PRO A 69 -16.36 8.26 -18.03
CA PRO A 69 -16.19 9.40 -17.12
C PRO A 69 -15.59 9.01 -15.76
N ARG A 70 -15.27 7.74 -15.55
CA ARG A 70 -14.68 7.22 -14.32
C ARG A 70 -13.15 7.26 -14.32
N TRP A 71 -12.55 7.82 -15.36
CA TRP A 71 -11.10 7.84 -15.55
C TRP A 71 -10.59 9.18 -16.03
N PHE A 72 -9.35 9.48 -15.67
CA PHE A 72 -8.58 10.56 -16.26
C PHE A 72 -7.25 10.06 -16.79
N PHE A 73 -7.08 10.07 -18.10
CA PHE A 73 -5.90 9.53 -18.79
C PHE A 73 -4.85 10.62 -19.03
N ARG A 74 -3.59 10.31 -18.71
CA ARG A 74 -2.43 11.18 -18.89
C ARG A 74 -1.36 10.45 -19.68
N LYS A 75 -1.17 10.83 -20.94
CA LYS A 75 -0.06 10.33 -21.75
C LYS A 75 1.27 10.94 -21.32
N ARG A 76 2.35 10.15 -21.30
CA ARG A 76 3.70 10.70 -21.17
C ARG A 76 4.21 11.17 -22.53
N CYS A 77 4.92 12.31 -22.53
CA CYS A 77 5.40 12.97 -23.74
C CYS A 77 6.88 12.72 -24.05
N GLU A 78 7.62 12.12 -23.11
CA GLU A 78 9.03 11.75 -23.32
C GLU A 78 9.14 10.22 -23.36
N PRO A 79 9.85 9.65 -24.35
CA PRO A 79 10.19 8.23 -24.34
C PRO A 79 11.11 7.99 -23.15
N ASP A 80 10.57 7.40 -22.10
CA ASP A 80 11.28 7.06 -20.88
C ASP A 80 11.07 5.57 -20.58
N ILE A 81 11.91 5.06 -19.69
CA ILE A 81 12.06 3.67 -19.32
C ILE A 81 10.71 3.10 -18.83
N GLY A 82 9.96 2.46 -19.73
CA GLY A 82 8.97 1.43 -19.39
C GLY A 82 7.54 1.85 -19.01
N VAL A 83 7.14 3.13 -19.04
CA VAL A 83 5.73 3.54 -18.79
C VAL A 83 5.28 4.59 -19.81
N ASP A 84 4.21 4.28 -20.53
CA ASP A 84 3.71 5.11 -21.64
C ASP A 84 2.63 6.10 -21.19
N ALA A 85 1.81 5.71 -20.22
CA ALA A 85 0.71 6.52 -19.73
C ALA A 85 0.39 6.25 -18.26
N GLN A 86 -0.42 7.13 -17.68
CA GLN A 86 -1.01 6.96 -16.36
C GLN A 86 -2.52 7.17 -16.46
N ALA A 87 -3.29 6.36 -15.75
CA ALA A 87 -4.73 6.51 -15.61
C ALA A 87 -5.07 6.79 -14.14
N GLU A 88 -5.81 7.85 -13.89
CA GLU A 88 -6.33 8.20 -12.56
C GLU A 88 -7.79 7.76 -12.45
N ILE A 89 -8.15 7.13 -11.33
CA ILE A 89 -9.54 6.77 -11.06
C ILE A 89 -10.30 8.02 -10.62
N LEU A 90 -11.51 8.20 -11.15
CA LEU A 90 -12.45 9.24 -10.75
C LEU A 90 -13.62 8.64 -9.95
N ASN A 91 -14.00 9.31 -8.87
CA ASN A 91 -15.20 9.01 -8.11
C ASN A 91 -16.24 10.11 -8.31
N ALA A 92 -17.36 9.79 -8.95
CA ALA A 92 -18.39 10.77 -9.36
C ALA A 92 -17.80 12.00 -10.10
N GLY A 93 -16.79 11.77 -10.95
CA GLY A 93 -16.09 12.81 -11.70
C GLY A 93 -14.99 13.56 -10.91
N ASN A 94 -14.80 13.27 -9.62
CA ASN A 94 -13.74 13.86 -8.82
C ASN A 94 -12.46 13.02 -8.87
N PRO A 95 -11.29 13.64 -9.08
CA PRO A 95 -9.99 12.95 -9.02
C PRO A 95 -9.74 12.36 -7.63
N THR A 96 -9.40 11.07 -7.55
CA THR A 96 -9.14 10.41 -6.26
C THR A 96 -7.65 10.38 -5.89
N GLY A 97 -6.75 10.80 -6.79
CA GLY A 97 -5.31 10.63 -6.59
C GLY A 97 -4.82 9.18 -6.65
N ARG A 98 -5.68 8.25 -7.06
CA ARG A 98 -5.34 6.82 -7.23
C ARG A 98 -4.96 6.59 -8.68
N PHE A 99 -3.69 6.25 -8.92
CA PHE A 99 -3.13 6.14 -10.26
C PHE A 99 -2.66 4.71 -10.58
N ILE A 100 -2.80 4.34 -11.84
CA ILE A 100 -2.19 3.16 -12.44
C ILE A 100 -1.25 3.61 -13.54
N ALA A 101 -0.08 2.99 -13.61
CA ALA A 101 0.86 3.14 -14.71
C ALA A 101 0.53 2.11 -15.81
N LEU A 102 0.59 2.55 -17.07
CA LEU A 102 0.27 1.73 -18.23
C LEU A 102 1.50 1.62 -19.12
N GLN A 103 1.92 0.40 -19.41
CA GLN A 103 2.80 0.08 -20.53
C GLN A 103 1.94 -0.49 -21.66
N ILE A 104 1.96 0.15 -22.82
CA ILE A 104 1.14 -0.17 -23.97
C ILE A 104 2.02 -0.84 -25.04
N ARG A 105 1.51 -1.96 -25.57
CA ARG A 105 2.18 -2.77 -26.59
C ARG A 105 1.22 -2.96 -27.75
N PHE A 106 1.49 -2.27 -28.85
CA PHE A 106 0.63 -2.29 -30.04
C PHE A 106 1.18 -3.28 -31.06
N GLY A 107 0.31 -4.16 -31.58
CA GLY A 107 0.65 -5.11 -32.64
C GLY A 107 0.12 -6.52 -32.43
N GLN A 108 -0.13 -7.23 -33.52
CA GLN A 108 -0.65 -8.60 -33.52
C GLN A 108 0.33 -9.61 -32.90
N ALA A 109 1.64 -9.34 -32.98
CA ALA A 109 2.69 -10.20 -32.42
C ALA A 109 2.58 -10.44 -30.90
N TRP A 110 1.84 -9.58 -30.19
CA TRP A 110 1.59 -9.68 -28.75
C TRP A 110 0.43 -10.63 -28.40
N PHE A 111 -0.40 -11.03 -29.37
CA PHE A 111 -1.56 -11.90 -29.18
C PHE A 111 -1.20 -13.37 -29.42
N LYS A 112 -0.29 -13.90 -28.59
CA LYS A 112 0.05 -15.34 -28.59
C LYS A 112 -0.89 -16.06 -27.64
N THR A 113 -1.67 -17.02 -28.15
CA THR A 113 -2.67 -17.76 -27.36
C THR A 113 -2.11 -19.04 -26.76
N SER A 114 -2.50 -19.36 -25.52
CA SER A 114 -2.27 -20.64 -24.85
C SER A 114 -3.50 -20.97 -23.99
N ASP A 115 -4.10 -22.15 -24.18
CA ASP A 115 -5.24 -22.64 -23.39
C ASP A 115 -6.42 -21.65 -23.22
N GLY A 116 -6.68 -20.83 -24.25
CA GLY A 116 -7.76 -19.84 -24.26
C GLY A 116 -7.37 -18.45 -23.74
N ASP A 117 -6.19 -18.31 -23.13
CA ASP A 117 -5.63 -17.04 -22.65
C ASP A 117 -4.46 -16.57 -23.53
N TYR A 118 -3.88 -15.41 -23.19
CA TYR A 118 -2.79 -14.79 -23.94
C TYR A 118 -1.50 -14.76 -23.12
N ILE A 119 -0.34 -14.91 -23.76
CA ILE A 119 0.96 -14.86 -23.07
C ILE A 119 1.77 -13.67 -23.55
N TYR A 120 1.98 -12.71 -22.64
CA TYR A 120 2.92 -11.62 -22.85
C TYR A 120 4.32 -12.05 -22.45
N HIS A 121 5.32 -11.71 -23.28
CA HIS A 121 6.74 -11.94 -23.01
C HIS A 121 7.47 -10.61 -22.91
N GLY A 122 8.32 -10.48 -21.90
CA GLY A 122 9.10 -9.27 -21.66
C GLY A 122 10.55 -9.54 -21.29
N GLU A 123 11.36 -8.49 -21.35
CA GLU A 123 12.74 -8.50 -20.85
C GLU A 123 12.76 -8.34 -19.32
N ASN A 124 13.73 -8.99 -18.65
CA ASN A 124 13.86 -8.95 -17.19
C ASN A 124 14.02 -7.52 -16.63
N LYS A 125 14.71 -6.63 -17.36
CA LYS A 125 14.86 -5.22 -16.98
C LYS A 125 13.51 -4.52 -16.79
N HIS A 126 12.53 -4.86 -17.63
CA HIS A 126 11.18 -4.30 -17.54
C HIS A 126 10.41 -4.90 -16.38
N ARG A 127 10.52 -6.22 -16.11
CA ARG A 127 9.91 -6.82 -14.92
C ARG A 127 10.41 -6.16 -13.65
N GLU A 128 11.73 -6.06 -13.49
CA GLU A 128 12.34 -5.48 -12.28
C GLU A 128 11.95 -4.01 -12.08
N TYR A 129 11.83 -3.25 -13.17
CA TYR A 129 11.36 -1.88 -13.11
C TYR A 129 9.87 -1.80 -12.74
N TRP A 130 9.02 -2.63 -13.37
CA TRP A 130 7.57 -2.59 -13.17
C TRP A 130 7.13 -3.10 -11.81
N THR A 131 7.70 -4.21 -11.31
CA THR A 131 7.32 -4.78 -10.01
C THR A 131 7.77 -3.93 -8.82
N LYS A 132 8.76 -3.04 -9.02
CA LYS A 132 9.24 -2.09 -8.01
C LYS A 132 8.68 -0.68 -8.19
N HIS A 133 7.84 -0.46 -9.20
CA HIS A 133 7.31 0.86 -9.50
C HIS A 133 6.31 1.29 -8.42
N SER A 134 6.39 2.55 -7.96
CA SER A 134 5.53 3.04 -6.87
C SER A 134 4.03 3.11 -7.21
N LEU A 135 3.70 3.04 -8.50
CA LEU A 135 2.32 2.82 -8.97
C LEU A 135 2.19 1.39 -9.49
N PRO A 136 1.06 0.71 -9.29
CA PRO A 136 0.79 -0.55 -9.96
C PRO A 136 0.91 -0.37 -11.48
N VAL A 137 1.67 -1.24 -12.13
CA VAL A 137 1.90 -1.21 -13.57
C VAL A 137 1.05 -2.28 -14.23
N CYS A 138 0.25 -1.88 -15.21
CA CYS A 138 -0.46 -2.80 -16.10
C CYS A 138 0.18 -2.78 -17.49
N VAL A 139 0.39 -3.97 -18.04
CA VAL A 139 0.70 -4.13 -19.47
C VAL A 139 -0.63 -4.20 -20.21
N VAL A 140 -0.77 -3.39 -21.26
CA VAL A 140 -1.91 -3.37 -22.16
C VAL A 140 -1.43 -3.80 -23.54
N ILE A 141 -1.97 -4.89 -24.07
CA ILE A 141 -1.74 -5.33 -25.45
C ILE A 141 -2.91 -4.88 -26.32
N VAL A 142 -2.59 -4.32 -27.50
CA VAL A 142 -3.59 -3.76 -28.42
C VAL A 142 -3.49 -4.46 -29.77
N ASN A 143 -4.57 -5.10 -30.19
CA ASN A 143 -4.68 -5.72 -31.51
C ASN A 143 -5.12 -4.66 -32.54
N PRO A 144 -4.27 -4.32 -33.53
CA PRO A 144 -4.60 -3.30 -34.53
C PRO A 144 -5.74 -3.69 -35.47
N GLU A 145 -5.96 -4.99 -35.71
CA GLU A 145 -6.93 -5.49 -36.70
C GLU A 145 -8.33 -5.57 -36.11
N THR A 146 -8.45 -6.06 -34.87
CA THR A 146 -9.74 -6.26 -34.20
C THR A 146 -10.11 -5.11 -33.27
N GLY A 147 -9.13 -4.29 -32.88
CA GLY A 147 -9.29 -3.28 -31.84
C GLY A 147 -9.40 -3.86 -30.42
N LEU A 148 -9.20 -5.17 -30.24
CA LEU A 148 -9.21 -5.82 -28.94
C LEU A 148 -8.05 -5.30 -28.09
N MET A 149 -8.36 -4.88 -26.87
CA MET A 149 -7.39 -4.42 -25.88
C MET A 149 -7.49 -5.31 -24.66
N LEU A 150 -6.40 -5.98 -24.32
CA LEU A 150 -6.31 -6.82 -23.13
C LEU A 150 -5.28 -6.26 -22.18
N TRP A 151 -5.46 -6.48 -20.89
CA TRP A 151 -4.57 -5.94 -19.88
C TRP A 151 -4.26 -6.95 -18.79
N GLN A 152 -3.10 -6.80 -18.15
CA GLN A 152 -2.77 -7.54 -16.94
C GLN A 152 -1.85 -6.74 -16.02
N ARG A 153 -2.09 -6.82 -14.71
CA ARG A 153 -1.20 -6.23 -13.70
C ARG A 153 0.10 -7.03 -13.62
N VAL A 154 1.23 -6.34 -13.58
CA VAL A 154 2.54 -6.96 -13.47
C VAL A 154 2.91 -7.10 -12.01
N ASP A 155 2.58 -8.24 -11.42
CA ASP A 155 3.01 -8.63 -10.08
C ASP A 155 4.08 -9.71 -10.15
N GLU A 156 4.99 -9.72 -9.17
CA GLU A 156 6.06 -10.73 -9.11
C GLU A 156 5.50 -12.16 -9.06
N GLN A 157 4.41 -12.39 -8.32
CA GLN A 157 3.76 -13.70 -8.19
C GLN A 157 3.13 -14.21 -9.50
N LEU A 158 2.72 -13.31 -10.39
CA LEU A 158 2.12 -13.65 -11.69
C LEU A 158 3.18 -13.82 -12.79
N CYS A 159 4.42 -13.38 -12.54
CA CYS A 159 5.50 -13.42 -13.51
C CYS A 159 6.25 -14.76 -13.45
N GLN A 160 6.29 -15.47 -14.57
CA GLN A 160 7.10 -16.67 -14.73
C GLN A 160 8.44 -16.32 -15.40
N LYS A 161 9.56 -16.61 -14.74
CA LYS A 161 10.89 -16.42 -15.33
C LYS A 161 11.10 -17.40 -16.47
N THR A 162 11.64 -16.92 -17.59
CA THR A 162 12.06 -17.75 -18.71
C THR A 162 13.57 -17.59 -18.92
N GLY A 163 14.21 -18.45 -19.72
CA GLY A 163 15.67 -18.43 -19.89
C GLY A 163 16.25 -17.09 -20.33
N THR A 164 15.53 -16.33 -21.18
CA THR A 164 15.97 -15.03 -21.72
C THR A 164 15.14 -13.84 -21.24
N GLY A 165 14.13 -14.06 -20.40
CA GLY A 165 13.19 -13.01 -20.01
C GLY A 165 12.17 -13.48 -18.98
N TRP A 166 10.92 -13.09 -19.19
CA TRP A 166 9.79 -13.55 -18.39
C TRP A 166 8.53 -13.57 -19.22
N SER A 167 7.51 -14.21 -18.67
CA SER A 167 6.18 -14.26 -19.25
C SER A 167 5.11 -14.05 -18.18
N ILE A 168 3.95 -13.56 -18.62
CA ILE A 168 2.75 -13.45 -17.79
C ILE A 168 1.53 -13.82 -18.63
N VAL A 169 0.60 -14.52 -18.00
CA VAL A 169 -0.69 -14.85 -18.59
C VAL A 169 -1.61 -13.64 -18.47
N ILE A 170 -2.19 -13.24 -19.60
CA ILE A 170 -3.23 -12.23 -19.74
C ILE A 170 -4.53 -12.97 -20.01
N PRO A 171 -5.44 -13.07 -19.02
CA PRO A 171 -6.73 -13.72 -19.21
C PRO A 171 -7.51 -13.12 -20.36
N ALA A 172 -8.19 -13.94 -21.17
CA ALA A 172 -9.04 -13.43 -22.25
C ALA A 172 -10.22 -12.57 -21.76
N THR A 173 -10.59 -12.73 -20.49
CA THR A 173 -11.60 -11.94 -19.79
C THR A 173 -11.11 -10.55 -19.37
N ASN A 174 -9.80 -10.31 -19.31
CA ASN A 174 -9.24 -9.02 -18.93
C ASN A 174 -9.26 -8.03 -20.11
N VAL A 175 -10.46 -7.75 -20.62
CA VAL A 175 -10.70 -6.75 -21.64
C VAL A 175 -10.60 -5.37 -21.02
N LEU A 176 -9.89 -4.45 -21.70
CA LEU A 176 -9.78 -3.06 -21.26
C LEU A 176 -11.06 -2.31 -21.64
N ASP A 177 -12.04 -2.39 -20.76
CA ASP A 177 -13.33 -1.73 -20.90
C ASP A 177 -13.83 -1.15 -19.56
N ALA A 178 -15.12 -0.82 -19.52
CA ALA A 178 -15.79 -0.32 -18.34
C ALA A 178 -15.67 -1.22 -17.09
N SER A 179 -15.52 -2.53 -17.26
CA SER A 179 -15.41 -3.50 -16.16
C SER A 179 -14.02 -3.48 -15.50
N ALA A 180 -12.98 -3.12 -16.26
CA ALA A 180 -11.59 -3.05 -15.79
C ALA A 180 -11.41 -2.10 -14.59
N LYS A 181 -12.34 -1.14 -14.40
CA LYS A 181 -12.34 -0.25 -13.24
C LYS A 181 -12.31 -0.99 -11.93
N LEU A 182 -13.11 -2.04 -11.77
CA LEU A 182 -13.21 -2.75 -10.49
C LEU A 182 -11.87 -3.39 -10.14
N SER A 183 -11.27 -4.10 -11.09
CA SER A 183 -9.97 -4.72 -10.91
C SER A 183 -8.83 -3.71 -10.76
N PHE A 184 -8.95 -2.52 -11.37
CA PHE A 184 -8.00 -1.43 -11.19
C PHE A 184 -8.16 -0.78 -9.81
N ASP A 185 -9.38 -0.71 -9.27
CA ASP A 185 -9.63 -0.23 -7.91
C ASP A 185 -8.99 -1.16 -6.88
N GLU A 186 -9.15 -2.47 -7.05
CA GLU A 186 -8.52 -3.51 -6.23
C GLU A 186 -6.98 -3.51 -6.40
N ALA A 187 -6.49 -3.15 -7.59
CA ALA A 187 -5.07 -3.19 -7.89
C ALA A 187 -4.25 -2.09 -7.22
N ILE A 188 -4.88 -0.95 -6.90
CA ILE A 188 -4.21 0.19 -6.29
C ILE A 188 -4.26 0.00 -4.77
N SER A 189 -3.14 -0.47 -4.20
CA SER A 189 -2.88 -0.54 -2.74
C SER A 189 -2.70 0.87 -2.14
N SER A 190 -3.70 1.73 -2.31
CA SER A 190 -3.76 3.06 -1.73
C SER A 190 -5.12 3.32 -1.08
N ASP A 191 -5.89 2.27 -0.82
CA ASP A 191 -7.00 2.40 0.11
C ASP A 191 -6.44 2.78 1.50
N PRO A 192 -7.16 3.63 2.26
CA PRO A 192 -6.72 4.03 3.60
C PRO A 192 -6.32 2.86 4.49
N GLU A 193 -6.94 1.70 4.33
CA GLU A 193 -6.68 0.50 5.10
C GLU A 193 -5.30 -0.10 4.79
N SER A 194 -4.87 -0.14 3.52
CA SER A 194 -3.51 -0.59 3.14
C SER A 194 -2.40 0.32 3.67
N LEU A 195 -2.65 1.63 3.74
CA LEU A 195 -1.73 2.57 4.41
C LEU A 195 -1.63 2.29 5.90
N ILE A 196 -2.76 2.03 6.57
CA ILE A 196 -2.78 1.66 7.98
C ILE A 196 -2.02 0.36 8.21
N ARG A 197 -2.23 -0.68 7.39
CA ARG A 197 -1.47 -1.96 7.48
C ARG A 197 0.03 -1.73 7.36
N SER A 198 0.44 -0.87 6.42
CA SER A 198 1.86 -0.55 6.21
C SER A 198 2.47 0.16 7.42
N VAL A 199 1.72 1.07 8.06
CA VAL A 199 2.18 1.73 9.29
C VAL A 199 2.28 0.74 10.45
N PHE A 200 1.31 -0.17 10.60
CA PHE A 200 1.37 -1.22 11.61
C PHE A 200 2.60 -2.12 11.42
N ALA A 201 2.90 -2.52 10.18
CA ALA A 201 4.09 -3.33 9.89
C ALA A 201 5.40 -2.57 10.16
N LEU A 202 5.47 -1.27 9.83
CA LEU A 202 6.66 -0.45 10.08
C LEU A 202 6.91 -0.22 11.58
N ASP A 203 5.83 -0.02 12.34
CA ASP A 203 5.90 0.28 13.76
C ASP A 203 5.78 -0.99 14.63
N HIS A 204 5.81 -2.19 14.06
CA HIS A 204 5.69 -3.47 14.78
C HIS A 204 6.57 -3.50 16.02
N ALA A 205 7.87 -3.28 15.87
CA ALA A 205 8.83 -3.34 16.97
C ALA A 205 8.52 -2.32 18.08
N LEU A 206 8.07 -1.11 17.70
CA LEU A 206 7.66 -0.10 18.68
C LEU A 206 6.38 -0.52 19.40
N MET A 207 5.42 -1.11 18.68
CA MET A 207 4.18 -1.62 19.28
C MET A 207 4.46 -2.74 20.27
N GLU A 208 5.35 -3.68 19.96
CA GLU A 208 5.79 -4.72 20.90
C GLU A 208 6.48 -4.11 22.13
N GLU A 209 7.36 -3.14 21.93
CA GLU A 209 8.12 -2.54 23.03
C GLU A 209 7.21 -1.80 24.02
N ILE A 210 6.23 -1.05 23.52
CA ILE A 210 5.31 -0.31 24.39
C ILE A 210 4.21 -1.19 24.99
N GLN A 211 4.06 -2.43 24.51
CA GLN A 211 3.04 -3.34 25.01
C GLN A 211 3.25 -3.54 26.51
N ASP A 212 2.20 -3.32 27.29
CA ASP A 212 2.20 -3.42 28.76
C ASP A 212 3.11 -2.42 29.49
N GLN A 213 3.75 -1.46 28.79
CA GLN A 213 4.60 -0.42 29.37
C GLN A 213 3.91 0.95 29.39
N THR A 214 4.36 1.83 30.30
CA THR A 214 3.86 3.21 30.33
C THR A 214 4.63 4.05 29.32
N THR A 215 3.91 4.58 28.33
CA THR A 215 4.53 5.26 27.19
C THR A 215 4.07 6.71 27.09
N PHE A 216 5.01 7.62 26.89
CA PHE A 216 4.72 9.02 26.63
C PHE A 216 5.33 9.53 25.33
N PHE A 217 4.51 10.21 24.53
CA PHE A 217 4.95 10.92 23.34
C PHE A 217 5.03 12.41 23.64
N VAL A 218 6.22 12.99 23.48
CA VAL A 218 6.47 14.41 23.69
C VAL A 218 6.72 15.09 22.35
N TRP A 219 5.89 16.08 22.03
CA TRP A 219 5.94 16.84 20.78
C TRP A 219 6.21 18.33 21.03
N ASP A 220 7.04 18.91 20.17
CA ASP A 220 7.27 20.36 20.13
C ASP A 220 6.44 21.02 19.02
N GLU A 221 5.51 21.90 19.36
CA GLU A 221 4.79 22.75 18.40
C GLU A 221 5.42 24.15 18.33
N TRP A 222 5.89 24.55 17.16
CA TRP A 222 6.46 25.88 16.94
C TRP A 222 5.37 26.84 16.43
N LEU A 223 5.02 27.82 17.26
CA LEU A 223 3.91 28.75 17.07
C LEU A 223 4.24 29.89 16.07
N ASN A 224 5.52 30.19 15.85
CA ASN A 224 5.96 31.36 15.08
C ASN A 224 6.08 31.15 13.55
N ARG A 225 6.04 29.90 13.05
CA ARG A 225 6.31 29.56 11.64
C ARG A 225 5.31 28.55 11.08
N ASN A 226 4.05 28.99 10.94
CA ASN A 226 2.96 28.25 10.28
C ASN A 226 2.57 26.91 10.94
N LEU A 227 2.52 26.83 12.28
CA LEU A 227 2.08 25.65 13.05
C LEU A 227 2.82 24.37 12.62
N SER A 228 4.09 24.25 13.04
CA SER A 228 4.90 23.06 12.75
C SER A 228 5.18 22.24 14.00
N PHE A 229 4.83 20.95 13.97
CA PHE A 229 5.16 19.97 14.99
C PHE A 229 6.51 19.32 14.68
N ARG A 230 7.32 19.16 15.72
CA ARG A 230 8.71 18.74 15.64
C ARG A 230 9.15 17.87 16.80
N ASN A 231 10.32 17.26 16.64
CA ASN A 231 11.08 16.61 17.70
C ASN A 231 10.23 15.66 18.56
N LEU A 232 9.64 14.65 17.93
CA LEU A 232 8.96 13.60 18.68
C LEU A 232 9.99 12.91 19.57
N ARG A 233 9.71 12.85 20.86
CA ARG A 233 10.47 12.07 21.84
C ARG A 233 9.56 11.04 22.45
N ILE A 234 9.98 9.79 22.42
CA ILE A 234 9.22 8.65 22.92
C ILE A 234 9.92 8.17 24.19
N TYR A 235 9.18 8.21 25.29
CA TYR A 235 9.61 7.68 26.57
C TYR A 235 8.82 6.42 26.88
N ILE A 236 9.51 5.35 27.26
CA ILE A 236 8.91 4.05 27.62
C ILE A 236 9.53 3.63 28.94
N GLY A 237 8.73 3.05 29.83
CA GLY A 237 9.25 2.42 31.03
C GLY A 237 8.18 2.01 32.04
N GLU A 238 8.64 1.32 33.07
CA GLU A 238 7.85 0.89 34.22
C GLU A 238 8.12 1.80 35.43
N ASP A 239 7.08 2.07 36.23
CA ASP A 239 7.19 2.79 37.50
C ASP A 239 7.95 4.14 37.46
N GLU A 240 9.07 4.31 38.17
CA GLU A 240 9.73 5.62 38.32
C GLU A 240 10.84 5.88 37.28
N GLU A 241 11.19 4.88 36.46
CA GLU A 241 12.28 4.97 35.48
C GLU A 241 11.72 4.97 34.05
N GLN A 242 11.68 6.16 33.46
CA GLN A 242 11.30 6.39 32.08
C GLN A 242 12.56 6.55 31.23
N GLU A 243 12.78 5.65 30.27
CA GLU A 243 13.89 5.74 29.34
C GLU A 243 13.47 6.48 28.06
N LEU A 244 14.33 7.36 27.55
CA LEU A 244 14.15 7.98 26.24
C LEU A 244 14.58 6.96 25.18
N VAL A 245 13.60 6.24 24.62
CA VAL A 245 13.84 5.17 23.65
C VAL A 245 14.08 5.72 22.24
N ALA A 246 13.38 6.80 21.86
CA ALA A 246 13.52 7.39 20.54
C ALA A 246 13.43 8.92 20.55
N THR A 247 14.23 9.55 19.68
CA THR A 247 14.10 10.97 19.31
C THR A 247 14.08 11.09 17.80
N ILE A 248 12.99 11.62 17.26
CA ILE A 248 12.76 11.76 15.82
C ILE A 248 12.57 13.25 15.50
N ASP A 249 13.49 13.81 14.71
CA ASP A 249 13.44 15.20 14.24
C ASP A 249 12.43 15.36 13.09
N TYR A 250 11.16 15.23 13.44
CA TYR A 250 10.07 15.55 12.55
C TYR A 250 10.01 17.06 12.27
N GLN A 251 9.60 17.43 11.05
CA GLN A 251 9.28 18.81 10.69
C GLN A 251 7.98 18.82 9.91
N LEU A 252 6.89 18.62 10.63
CA LEU A 252 5.58 18.37 10.06
C LEU A 252 4.71 19.61 10.21
N ARG A 253 3.99 19.94 9.14
CA ARG A 253 2.96 20.98 9.18
C ARG A 253 1.61 20.29 9.25
N ALA A 254 0.83 20.66 10.25
CA ALA A 254 -0.51 20.14 10.45
C ALA A 254 -1.37 21.18 11.13
N ARG A 255 -2.69 21.06 10.98
CA ARG A 255 -3.62 21.99 11.67
C ARG A 255 -3.77 21.66 13.15
N SER A 256 -3.44 20.44 13.54
CA SER A 256 -3.48 19.96 14.92
C SER A 256 -2.55 18.76 15.08
N LEU A 257 -2.16 18.49 16.33
CA LEU A 257 -1.42 17.27 16.67
C LEU A 257 -2.23 16.01 16.36
N HIS A 258 -3.56 16.07 16.45
CA HIS A 258 -4.45 14.95 16.12
C HIS A 258 -4.35 14.51 14.66
N GLU A 259 -4.19 15.46 13.73
CA GLU A 259 -3.97 15.13 12.32
C GLU A 259 -2.66 14.33 12.13
N ILE A 260 -1.62 14.63 12.91
CA ILE A 260 -0.34 13.91 12.85
C ILE A 260 -0.49 12.53 13.47
N MET A 261 -1.05 12.46 14.69
CA MET A 261 -1.19 11.20 15.42
C MET A 261 -2.02 10.18 14.63
N THR A 262 -3.12 10.60 14.00
CA THR A 262 -3.97 9.69 13.20
C THR A 262 -3.32 9.20 11.91
N LYS A 263 -2.30 9.91 11.39
CA LYS A 263 -1.58 9.54 10.16
C LYS A 263 -0.33 8.70 10.45
N LEU A 264 0.44 9.09 11.46
CA LEU A 264 1.71 8.45 11.78
C LEU A 264 1.56 7.30 12.77
N PHE A 265 0.63 7.42 13.72
CA PHE A 265 0.41 6.42 14.76
C PHE A 265 -1.07 6.02 14.82
N PRO A 266 -1.64 5.53 13.70
CA PRO A 266 -3.04 5.11 13.65
C PRO A 266 -3.33 3.92 14.58
N TRP A 267 -2.29 3.23 15.08
CA TRP A 267 -2.38 2.18 16.10
C TRP A 267 -2.51 2.74 17.53
N ALA A 268 -2.17 4.00 17.77
CA ALA A 268 -2.17 4.58 19.12
C ALA A 268 -3.57 5.07 19.56
N ILE A 269 -3.88 4.88 20.83
CA ILE A 269 -4.85 5.69 21.60
C ILE A 269 -4.01 6.64 22.45
N TYR A 270 -4.45 7.88 22.60
CA TYR A 270 -3.70 8.83 23.40
C TYR A 270 -4.58 9.85 24.12
N SER A 271 -4.06 10.36 25.22
CA SER A 271 -4.64 11.47 25.97
C SER A 271 -3.54 12.43 26.42
N TYR A 272 -3.90 13.68 26.75
CA TYR A 272 -2.90 14.61 27.29
C TYR A 272 -2.58 14.21 28.73
N ALA A 273 -1.31 13.87 28.98
CA ALA A 273 -0.83 13.54 30.31
C ALA A 273 -0.65 14.81 31.17
N GLU A 274 -0.31 15.92 30.52
CA GLU A 274 -0.08 17.23 31.14
C GLU A 274 -0.74 18.34 30.31
N PRO A 275 -1.09 19.49 30.93
CA PRO A 275 -1.47 20.68 30.19
C PRO A 275 -0.36 21.12 29.22
N ILE A 276 -0.75 21.66 28.07
CA ILE A 276 0.19 22.21 27.09
C ILE A 276 1.02 23.29 27.77
N SER A 277 2.34 23.16 27.68
CA SER A 277 3.29 24.10 28.30
C SER A 277 4.00 24.91 27.23
N GLU A 278 3.96 26.25 27.36
CA GLU A 278 4.59 27.16 26.41
C GLU A 278 5.94 27.67 26.92
N TYR A 279 6.94 27.69 26.04
CA TYR A 279 8.29 28.18 26.31
C TYR A 279 8.64 29.32 25.37
N SER A 280 9.19 30.38 25.96
CA SER A 280 9.69 31.57 25.25
C SER A 280 8.65 32.26 24.35
N GLY A 281 7.36 31.92 24.49
CA GLY A 281 6.27 32.37 23.62
C GLY A 281 6.34 31.85 22.18
N VAL A 282 7.16 30.82 21.92
CA VAL A 282 7.48 30.35 20.56
C VAL A 282 7.25 28.86 20.39
N VAL A 283 7.42 28.07 21.45
CA VAL A 283 7.28 26.61 21.41
C VAL A 283 6.26 26.16 22.45
N ALA A 284 5.23 25.43 22.04
CA ALA A 284 4.33 24.70 22.91
C ALA A 284 4.77 23.22 22.97
N VAL A 285 4.76 22.62 24.16
CA VAL A 285 5.12 21.21 24.35
C VAL A 285 3.88 20.43 24.74
N HIS A 286 3.62 19.36 23.98
CA HIS A 286 2.53 18.43 24.19
C HIS A 286 3.10 17.14 24.76
N ILE A 287 2.52 16.65 25.85
CA ILE A 287 2.91 15.38 26.47
C ILE A 287 1.68 14.50 26.45
N LEU A 288 1.77 13.40 25.70
CA LEU A 288 0.66 12.48 25.48
C LEU A 288 0.95 11.18 26.23
N ASP A 289 0.01 10.69 27.04
CA ASP A 289 -0.03 9.29 27.51
C ASP A 289 -0.55 8.45 26.34
N VAL A 290 0.21 7.44 25.92
CA VAL A 290 -0.03 6.65 24.71
C VAL A 290 -0.19 5.18 25.07
N GLU A 291 -1.27 4.58 24.55
CA GLU A 291 -1.58 3.17 24.71
C GLU A 291 -1.85 2.54 23.34
N LEU A 292 -1.63 1.22 23.24
CA LEU A 292 -2.04 0.46 22.07
C LEU A 292 -3.57 0.40 21.99
N ARG A 293 -4.10 0.55 20.78
CA ARG A 293 -5.51 0.27 20.53
C ARG A 293 -5.78 -1.23 20.45
N PRO A 294 -7.04 -1.68 20.65
CA PRO A 294 -7.38 -3.10 20.52
C PRO A 294 -6.99 -3.74 19.18
N ALA A 295 -7.11 -2.99 18.08
CA ALA A 295 -6.69 -3.46 16.75
C ALA A 295 -5.17 -3.67 16.62
N ALA A 296 -4.35 -2.93 17.38
CA ALA A 296 -2.90 -3.12 17.39
C ALA A 296 -2.51 -4.38 18.16
N HIS A 297 -3.17 -4.66 19.30
CA HIS A 297 -3.00 -5.94 20.00
C HIS A 297 -3.38 -7.14 19.12
N ALA A 298 -4.53 -7.08 18.44
CA ALA A 298 -4.95 -8.15 17.54
C ALA A 298 -4.00 -8.34 16.35
N TYR A 299 -3.38 -7.26 15.86
CA TYR A 299 -2.36 -7.33 14.83
C TYR A 299 -1.11 -8.06 15.33
N LEU A 300 -0.58 -7.69 16.50
CA LEU A 300 0.59 -8.35 17.10
C LEU A 300 0.32 -9.84 17.37
N GLU A 301 -0.89 -10.19 17.81
CA GLU A 301 -1.32 -11.58 17.99
C GLU A 301 -1.32 -12.35 16.66
N ALA A 302 -1.85 -11.74 15.60
CA ALA A 302 -1.85 -12.35 14.26
C ALA A 302 -0.44 -12.53 13.69
N GLU A 303 0.43 -11.52 13.82
CA GLU A 303 1.83 -11.62 13.37
C GLU A 303 2.58 -12.70 14.14
N SER A 304 2.38 -12.78 15.46
CA SER A 304 2.96 -13.84 16.30
C SER A 304 2.55 -15.24 15.81
N PHE A 305 1.28 -15.42 15.41
CA PHE A 305 0.81 -16.67 14.81
C PHE A 305 1.47 -16.94 13.45
N PHE A 306 1.59 -15.93 12.59
CA PHE A 306 2.24 -16.09 11.28
C PHE A 306 3.71 -16.47 11.40
N GLU A 307 4.42 -15.93 12.39
CA GLU A 307 5.81 -16.27 12.69
C GLU A 307 5.97 -17.66 13.31
N ALA A 308 5.09 -18.03 14.25
CA ALA A 308 5.10 -19.33 14.90
C ALA A 308 4.70 -20.47 13.94
N GLY A 309 3.88 -20.16 12.93
CA GLY A 309 3.32 -21.15 12.00
C GLY A 309 2.09 -21.86 12.57
N TYR A 310 1.58 -22.83 11.81
CA TYR A 310 0.44 -23.63 12.26
C TYR A 310 0.84 -24.45 13.49
N PRO A 311 0.06 -24.42 14.59
CA PRO A 311 0.38 -25.16 15.81
C PRO A 311 0.47 -26.66 15.54
N GLU A 312 1.29 -27.37 16.31
CA GLU A 312 1.33 -28.84 16.28
C GLU A 312 0.08 -29.41 16.98
N ASP A 313 -1.07 -29.27 16.32
CA ASP A 313 -2.34 -29.84 16.79
C ASP A 313 -2.47 -31.28 16.29
N ASP A 314 -3.03 -32.15 17.15
CA ASP A 314 -3.41 -33.51 16.74
C ASP A 314 -4.44 -33.44 15.60
N GLU A 315 -4.27 -34.30 14.59
CA GLU A 315 -5.24 -34.44 13.52
C GLU A 315 -6.62 -34.77 14.12
N PRO A 316 -7.66 -33.96 13.85
CA PRO A 316 -8.98 -34.21 14.41
C PRO A 316 -9.49 -35.54 13.85
N LEU A 317 -9.79 -36.48 14.74
CA LEU A 317 -10.41 -37.73 14.33
C LEU A 317 -11.82 -37.43 13.80
N PRO A 318 -12.21 -37.98 12.64
CA PRO A 318 -13.60 -37.88 12.19
C PRO A 318 -14.50 -38.49 13.27
N PRO A 319 -15.68 -37.90 13.55
CA PRO A 319 -16.63 -38.51 14.46
C PRO A 319 -16.95 -39.93 13.97
N GLU A 320 -17.10 -40.87 14.91
CA GLU A 320 -17.54 -42.21 14.54
C GLU A 320 -18.88 -42.10 13.81
N PRO A 321 -19.04 -42.75 12.63
CA PRO A 321 -20.32 -42.73 11.93
C PRO A 321 -21.37 -43.34 12.86
N GLU A 322 -22.41 -42.56 13.18
CA GLU A 322 -23.44 -42.98 14.15
C GLU A 322 -24.21 -44.21 13.68
N ASP A 323 -24.23 -44.50 12.37
CA ASP A 323 -24.50 -45.79 11.77
C ASP A 323 -23.98 -45.72 10.33
N PHE A 324 -23.26 -46.75 9.85
CA PHE A 324 -23.09 -46.89 8.40
C PHE A 324 -24.48 -47.11 7.81
N VAL A 325 -24.83 -46.37 6.75
CA VAL A 325 -26.03 -46.67 5.95
C VAL A 325 -25.98 -48.15 5.61
N THR A 326 -26.92 -48.91 6.16
CA THR A 326 -26.97 -50.35 5.91
C THR A 326 -27.26 -50.59 4.42
N GLU A 327 -26.85 -51.74 3.86
CA GLU A 327 -27.14 -52.04 2.45
C GLU A 327 -28.65 -51.95 2.14
N GLU A 328 -29.51 -52.21 3.12
CA GLU A 328 -30.97 -52.07 2.99
C GLU A 328 -31.41 -50.61 2.91
N GLU A 329 -30.88 -49.74 3.77
CA GLU A 329 -31.17 -48.29 3.73
C GLU A 329 -30.60 -47.63 2.47
N GLU A 330 -29.43 -48.09 2.00
CA GLU A 330 -28.85 -47.62 0.75
C GLU A 330 -29.70 -48.06 -0.45
N GLN A 331 -30.16 -49.32 -0.45
CA GLN A 331 -31.08 -49.82 -1.47
C GLN A 331 -32.42 -49.10 -1.44
N GLU A 332 -32.99 -48.79 -0.28
CA GLU A 332 -34.22 -47.99 -0.18
C GLU A 332 -34.01 -46.55 -0.65
N PHE A 333 -32.90 -45.92 -0.29
CA PHE A 333 -32.52 -44.61 -0.80
C PHE A 333 -32.42 -44.60 -2.33
N TRP A 334 -31.72 -45.58 -2.93
CA TRP A 334 -31.63 -45.71 -4.39
C TRP A 334 -32.96 -46.11 -5.04
N ARG A 335 -33.81 -46.93 -4.39
CA ARG A 335 -35.17 -47.24 -4.88
C ARG A 335 -36.06 -46.01 -4.88
N SER A 336 -35.98 -45.16 -3.84
CA SER A 336 -36.70 -43.89 -3.76
C SER A 336 -36.24 -42.89 -4.84
N ARG A 337 -34.98 -43.00 -5.28
CA ARG A 337 -34.38 -42.21 -6.37
C ARG A 337 -34.44 -42.87 -7.74
N ARG A 338 -34.83 -44.14 -7.88
CA ARG A 338 -35.11 -44.83 -9.16
C ARG A 338 -36.44 -44.36 -9.80
N GLY A 339 -36.70 -43.07 -9.70
CA GLY A 339 -37.26 -42.26 -10.76
C GLY A 339 -36.19 -41.50 -11.57
N SER A 340 -34.90 -41.87 -11.57
CA SER A 340 -33.96 -41.66 -12.71
C SER A 340 -32.54 -42.16 -12.41
N ARG A 341 -32.18 -43.27 -13.07
CA ARG A 341 -30.84 -43.78 -13.45
C ARG A 341 -29.91 -44.29 -12.34
N ASP A 342 -29.76 -45.62 -12.35
CA ASP A 342 -28.64 -46.37 -11.78
C ASP A 342 -27.32 -46.01 -12.52
N PRO A 343 -26.24 -45.64 -11.83
CA PRO A 343 -24.94 -45.36 -12.44
C PRO A 343 -24.26 -46.60 -13.04
N HIS A 344 -24.68 -47.81 -12.65
CA HIS A 344 -24.10 -49.08 -13.12
C HIS A 344 -24.77 -49.66 -14.38
N ASP A 345 -25.84 -49.05 -14.90
CA ASP A 345 -26.50 -49.45 -16.16
C ASP A 345 -25.73 -49.04 -17.44
N ARG A 346 -24.39 -49.05 -17.39
CA ARG A 346 -23.55 -49.00 -18.60
C ARG A 346 -22.99 -50.40 -18.87
N GLU A 347 -23.79 -51.22 -19.54
CA GLU A 347 -23.31 -52.40 -20.24
C GLU A 347 -22.87 -52.02 -21.68
N ASP A 348 -21.63 -52.42 -21.98
CA ASP A 348 -20.90 -52.55 -23.25
C ASP A 348 -20.63 -51.36 -24.19
#